data_AF-A0A8H9MZK6-F1
#
_entry.id   AF-A0A8H9MZK6-F1
#
_cell.length_a   1.000
_cell.length_b   1.000
_cell.length_c   1.000
_cell.angle_alpha   90.00
_cell.angle_beta   90.00
_cell.angle_gamma   90.00
#
_symmetry.space_group_name_H-M   'P 1'
#
loop_
_entity.id
_entity.type
_entity.pdbx_description
1 polymer ?
#
loop_
_entity_poly.entity_id
_entity_poly.type
_entity_poly.pdbx_seq_one_letter_code
_entity_poly.pdbx_strand_id
1 'polypeptide(L)'
;MLKPSDKWSWYFDKPSGRLMLDLGDTYLFQTNLSDKLLVDCAFSYNDFTVDDASAFQTFKECLSSLDLSEYRRDELTLYCVAAKRFHKPVQPKSWFFHSTGSDYQPSEGELVQLQNGLNQGLFIVLEAGDIASLVSCVELEGFMLSSSKSLSYGEAIKVMHDRMSTAARMNTLMPMALVG
;
A
#
# COMPACT_ATOMS: atom_id res chain seq x y z
N MET A 1 13.22 13.12 -5.51
CA MET A 1 13.36 12.15 -4.40
C MET A 1 12.98 12.76 -3.07
N LEU A 2 11.84 12.34 -2.52
CA LEU A 2 11.43 12.68 -1.15
C LEU A 2 12.35 12.01 -0.10
N LYS A 3 12.62 12.74 0.98
CA LYS A 3 13.33 12.25 2.17
C LYS A 3 12.56 12.69 3.41
N PRO A 4 12.29 11.78 4.37
CA PRO A 4 11.66 12.15 5.63
C PRO A 4 12.40 13.28 6.33
N SER A 5 11.64 14.17 6.98
CA SER A 5 12.16 15.27 7.79
C SER A 5 11.36 15.35 9.09
N ASP A 6 12.02 15.79 10.14
CA ASP A 6 11.45 16.21 11.43
C ASP A 6 10.43 17.35 11.33
N LYS A 7 10.38 18.05 10.19
CA LYS A 7 9.36 19.07 9.90
C LYS A 7 8.05 18.48 9.37
N TRP A 8 8.02 17.19 9.03
CA TRP A 8 6.84 16.59 8.45
C TRP A 8 5.76 16.37 9.51
N SER A 9 4.50 16.56 9.14
CA SER A 9 3.40 16.35 10.06
C SER A 9 2.10 15.97 9.38
N TRP A 10 1.36 15.09 10.03
CA TRP A 10 0.05 14.63 9.61
C TRP A 10 -1.05 15.50 10.23
N TYR A 11 -2.06 15.81 9.44
CA TYR A 11 -3.26 16.49 9.92
C TYR A 11 -4.46 16.11 9.08
N PHE A 12 -5.65 16.12 9.69
CA PHE A 12 -6.90 15.93 8.94
C PHE A 12 -7.42 17.26 8.42
N ASP A 13 -7.57 17.37 7.10
CA ASP A 13 -8.14 18.55 6.46
C ASP A 13 -9.66 18.39 6.31
N LYS A 14 -10.42 19.12 7.14
CA LYS A 14 -11.89 19.05 7.15
C LYS A 14 -12.54 19.44 5.81
N PRO A 15 -12.08 20.50 5.10
CA PRO A 15 -12.63 20.86 3.80
C PRO A 15 -12.53 19.76 2.74
N SER A 16 -11.36 19.11 2.59
CA SER A 16 -11.19 18.01 1.64
C SER A 16 -11.71 16.68 2.17
N GLY A 17 -11.86 16.53 3.49
CA GLY A 17 -12.25 15.28 4.14
C GLY A 17 -11.16 14.21 4.08
N ARG A 18 -9.89 14.62 3.97
CA ARG A 18 -8.73 13.74 3.77
C ARG A 18 -7.69 13.93 4.86
N LEU A 19 -6.96 12.86 5.15
CA LEU A 19 -5.69 12.97 5.87
C LEU A 19 -4.63 13.57 4.93
N MET A 20 -3.90 14.54 5.45
CA MET A 20 -2.85 15.27 4.76
C MET A 20 -1.51 15.04 5.45
N LEU A 21 -0.43 15.19 4.68
CA LEU A 21 0.94 15.29 5.15
C LEU A 21 1.51 16.64 4.73
N ASP A 22 1.85 17.47 5.70
CA ASP A 22 2.72 18.63 5.47
C ASP A 22 4.15 18.14 5.36
N LEU A 23 4.78 18.39 4.20
CA LEU A 23 6.16 17.99 3.90
C LEU A 23 7.17 19.10 4.25
N GLY A 24 6.71 20.22 4.82
CA GLY A 24 7.49 21.43 5.03
C GLY A 24 7.65 22.26 3.77
N ASP A 25 8.13 23.50 3.96
CA ASP A 25 8.51 24.43 2.89
C ASP A 25 7.46 24.55 1.77
N THR A 26 6.18 24.63 2.15
CA THR A 26 4.96 24.79 1.31
C THR A 26 4.44 23.56 0.57
N TYR A 27 5.12 22.41 0.65
CA TYR A 27 4.67 21.19 -0.01
C TYR A 27 3.66 20.43 0.85
N LEU A 28 2.49 20.16 0.29
CA LEU A 28 1.44 19.36 0.92
C LEU A 28 1.18 18.10 0.09
N PHE A 29 0.97 16.98 0.78
CA PHE A 29 0.56 15.73 0.17
C PHE A 29 -0.80 15.31 0.70
N GLN A 30 -1.76 15.09 -0.20
CA GLN A 30 -3.08 14.58 0.14
C GLN A 30 -3.07 13.06 0.06
N THR A 31 -3.42 12.38 1.15
CA THR A 31 -3.52 10.91 1.15
C THR A 31 -4.82 10.43 0.50
N ASN A 32 -4.91 9.13 0.24
CA ASN A 32 -6.15 8.48 -0.18
C ASN A 32 -7.09 8.10 0.97
N LEU A 33 -6.76 8.44 2.23
CA LEU A 33 -7.58 8.10 3.41
C LEU A 33 -8.62 9.19 3.67
N SER A 34 -9.89 8.78 3.70
CA SER A 34 -11.01 9.62 4.14
C SER A 34 -11.35 9.39 5.61
N ASP A 35 -12.11 10.30 6.20
CA ASP A 35 -12.68 10.20 7.55
C ASP A 35 -13.19 8.79 7.93
N LYS A 36 -13.91 8.12 7.02
CA LYS A 36 -14.49 6.80 7.25
C LYS A 36 -13.46 5.68 7.44
N LEU A 37 -12.22 5.88 7.01
CA LEU A 37 -11.14 4.90 7.07
C LEU A 37 -10.18 5.15 8.23
N LEU A 38 -10.29 6.29 8.92
CA LEU A 38 -9.30 6.74 9.90
C LEU A 38 -9.62 6.28 11.33
N VAL A 39 -8.56 6.07 12.11
CA VAL A 39 -8.62 6.00 13.59
C VAL A 39 -8.82 7.39 14.19
N ASP A 40 -9.35 7.45 15.41
CA ASP A 40 -9.71 8.72 16.07
C ASP A 40 -8.51 9.68 16.26
N CYS A 41 -7.30 9.14 16.52
CA CYS A 41 -6.12 9.99 16.69
C CYS A 41 -5.65 10.66 15.39
N ALA A 42 -6.14 10.26 14.22
CA ALA A 42 -5.81 10.92 12.95
C ALA A 42 -6.46 12.31 12.82
N PHE A 43 -7.49 12.61 13.61
CA PHE A 43 -8.20 13.90 13.56
C PHE A 43 -7.53 15.00 14.39
N SER A 44 -6.44 14.67 15.10
CA SER A 44 -5.53 15.65 15.71
C SER A 44 -4.28 15.85 14.87
N TYR A 45 -3.54 16.92 15.15
CA TYR A 45 -2.20 17.10 14.62
C TYR A 45 -1.26 15.99 15.14
N ASN A 46 -0.41 15.47 14.28
CA ASN A 46 0.49 14.37 14.57
C ASN A 46 1.85 14.62 13.91
N ASP A 47 2.94 14.59 14.67
CA ASP A 47 4.28 14.66 14.08
C ASP A 47 4.54 13.43 13.20
N PHE A 48 5.37 13.58 12.17
CA PHE A 48 5.93 12.46 11.44
C PHE A 48 7.02 11.80 12.29
N THR A 49 6.72 10.61 12.78
CA THR A 49 7.52 9.93 13.81
C THR A 49 8.71 9.17 13.23
N VAL A 50 9.60 8.70 14.11
CA VAL A 50 10.68 7.78 13.72
C VAL A 50 10.11 6.49 13.12
N ASP A 51 9.01 5.96 13.67
CA ASP A 51 8.35 4.77 13.15
C ASP A 51 7.80 5.00 11.73
N ASP A 52 7.27 6.19 11.43
CA ASP A 52 6.86 6.55 10.07
C ASP A 52 8.05 6.62 9.13
N ALA A 53 9.19 7.16 9.58
CA ALA A 53 10.41 7.25 8.79
C ALA A 53 10.97 5.85 8.46
N SER A 54 10.92 4.93 9.44
CA SER A 54 11.28 3.53 9.24
C SER A 54 10.35 2.85 8.24
N ALA A 55 9.02 2.98 8.41
CA ALA A 55 8.05 2.43 7.47
C ALA A 55 8.21 3.01 6.06
N PHE A 56 8.46 4.32 5.95
CA PHE A 56 8.74 5.00 4.68
C PHE A 56 9.95 4.37 3.98
N GLN A 57 11.05 4.16 4.71
CA GLN A 57 12.25 3.57 4.13
C GLN A 57 12.01 2.12 3.68
N THR A 58 11.36 1.31 4.52
CA THR A 58 11.00 -0.08 4.18
C THR A 58 10.16 -0.15 2.91
N PHE A 59 9.05 0.59 2.85
CA PHE A 59 8.17 0.54 1.67
C PHE A 59 8.87 1.11 0.43
N LYS A 60 9.65 2.18 0.57
CA LYS A 60 10.40 2.76 -0.55
C LYS A 60 11.39 1.78 -1.17
N GLU A 61 12.10 1.01 -0.35
CA GLU A 61 13.01 -0.05 -0.80
C GLU A 61 12.24 -1.18 -1.50
N CYS A 62 11.17 -1.67 -0.89
CA CYS A 62 10.36 -2.75 -1.46
C CYS A 62 9.71 -2.37 -2.80
N LEU A 63 9.31 -1.10 -2.94
CA LEU A 63 8.71 -0.57 -4.17
C LEU A 63 9.77 -0.20 -5.23
N SER A 64 11.06 -0.22 -4.91
CA SER A 64 12.10 0.30 -5.81
C SER A 64 12.24 -0.50 -7.11
N SER A 65 11.88 -1.79 -7.09
CA SER A 65 11.97 -2.70 -8.24
C SER A 65 10.73 -2.69 -9.14
N LEU A 66 9.67 -1.96 -8.77
CA LEU A 66 8.48 -1.86 -9.60
C LEU A 66 8.72 -0.95 -10.79
N ASP A 67 8.15 -1.32 -11.94
CA ASP A 67 8.13 -0.48 -13.14
C ASP A 67 7.12 0.67 -13.02
N LEU A 68 7.39 1.56 -12.07
CA LEU A 68 6.61 2.75 -11.76
C LEU A 68 7.52 3.97 -11.80
N SER A 69 6.96 5.11 -12.24
CA SER A 69 7.69 6.38 -12.18
C SER A 69 8.09 6.70 -10.73
N GLU A 70 9.17 7.45 -10.55
CA GLU A 70 9.61 7.88 -9.20
C GLU A 70 8.47 8.56 -8.44
N TYR A 71 7.71 9.42 -9.11
CA TYR A 71 6.54 10.08 -8.52
C TYR A 71 5.50 9.08 -8.00
N ARG A 72 5.15 8.05 -8.78
CA ARG A 72 4.17 7.04 -8.35
C ARG A 72 4.71 6.20 -7.19
N ARG A 73 5.99 5.83 -7.21
CA ARG A 73 6.61 5.11 -6.07
C ARG A 73 6.61 5.95 -4.80
N ASP A 74 6.98 7.22 -4.88
CA ASP A 74 6.95 8.15 -3.75
C ASP A 74 5.50 8.34 -3.22
N GLU A 75 4.52 8.50 -4.12
CA GLU A 75 3.10 8.60 -3.78
C GLU A 75 2.59 7.35 -3.03
N LEU A 76 2.84 6.15 -3.58
CA LEU A 76 2.42 4.89 -2.96
C LEU A 76 3.12 4.66 -1.63
N THR A 77 4.40 5.01 -1.53
CA THR A 77 5.14 4.92 -0.25
C THR A 77 4.42 5.73 0.83
N LEU A 78 4.02 6.97 0.53
CA LEU A 78 3.30 7.81 1.48
C LEU A 78 1.89 7.28 1.79
N TYR A 79 1.17 6.75 0.80
CA TYR A 79 -0.12 6.07 1.07
C TYR A 79 0.07 4.86 1.99
N CYS A 80 1.13 4.07 1.81
CA CYS A 80 1.43 2.91 2.64
C CYS A 80 1.71 3.31 4.10
N VAL A 81 2.53 4.35 4.32
CA VAL A 81 2.81 4.87 5.68
C VAL A 81 1.53 5.39 6.32
N ALA A 82 0.75 6.19 5.60
CA ALA A 82 -0.51 6.73 6.10
C ALA A 82 -1.49 5.61 6.48
N ALA A 83 -1.66 4.61 5.62
CA ALA A 83 -2.55 3.49 5.86
C ALA A 83 -2.06 2.62 7.04
N LYS A 84 -0.77 2.33 7.13
CA LYS A 84 -0.19 1.58 8.25
C LYS A 84 -0.47 2.26 9.59
N ARG A 85 -0.30 3.59 9.67
CA ARG A 85 -0.44 4.33 10.92
C ARG A 85 -1.90 4.66 11.28
N PHE A 86 -2.71 5.07 10.31
CA PHE A 86 -3.99 5.70 10.59
C PHE A 86 -5.21 4.94 10.08
N HIS A 87 -5.03 3.86 9.30
CA HIS A 87 -6.18 3.07 8.88
C HIS A 87 -6.80 2.35 10.08
N LYS A 88 -8.11 2.48 10.24
CA LYS A 88 -8.82 1.80 11.33
C LYS A 88 -8.74 0.28 11.19
N PRO A 89 -8.80 -0.48 12.29
CA PRO A 89 -8.90 -1.92 12.22
C PRO A 89 -10.10 -2.35 11.38
N VAL A 90 -9.87 -3.27 10.43
CA VAL A 90 -10.91 -3.82 9.55
C VAL A 90 -10.88 -5.34 9.55
N GLN A 91 -12.05 -5.93 9.27
CA GLN A 91 -12.20 -7.38 9.16
C GLN A 91 -11.59 -7.89 7.85
N PRO A 92 -10.85 -9.02 7.90
CA PRO A 92 -10.23 -9.60 6.72
C PRO A 92 -11.27 -10.06 5.70
N LYS A 93 -10.94 -9.88 4.42
CA LYS A 93 -11.76 -10.27 3.27
C LYS A 93 -11.16 -11.51 2.62
N SER A 94 -12.04 -12.45 2.27
CA SER A 94 -11.66 -13.68 1.56
C SER A 94 -12.52 -13.92 0.32
N TRP A 95 -13.79 -13.50 0.34
CA TRP A 95 -14.79 -13.79 -0.69
C TRP A 95 -14.62 -13.03 -2.02
N PHE A 96 -13.71 -12.05 -2.07
CA PHE A 96 -13.39 -11.35 -3.32
C PHE A 96 -12.26 -12.02 -4.10
N PHE A 97 -11.56 -12.99 -3.52
CA PHE A 97 -10.30 -13.51 -4.03
C PHE A 97 -10.36 -15.03 -4.16
N HIS A 98 -9.61 -15.57 -5.11
CA HIS A 98 -9.42 -17.01 -5.24
C HIS A 98 -8.60 -17.55 -4.07
N SER A 99 -8.95 -18.77 -3.63
CA SER A 99 -8.13 -19.50 -2.68
C SER A 99 -6.90 -20.05 -3.37
N THR A 100 -5.73 -19.77 -2.83
CA THR A 100 -4.48 -20.43 -3.23
C THR A 100 -4.33 -21.77 -2.52
N GLY A 101 -5.01 -21.96 -1.38
CA GLY A 101 -4.91 -23.18 -0.57
C GLY A 101 -3.53 -23.36 0.07
N SER A 102 -2.71 -22.31 0.11
CA SER A 102 -1.37 -22.32 0.68
C SER A 102 -1.37 -21.77 2.11
N ASP A 103 -0.49 -22.32 2.95
CA ASP A 103 -0.13 -21.76 4.26
C ASP A 103 0.90 -20.62 4.10
N TYR A 104 0.65 -19.73 3.14
CA TYR A 104 1.58 -18.63 2.84
C TYR A 104 1.60 -17.62 3.98
N GLN A 105 2.79 -17.19 4.40
CA GLN A 105 2.99 -16.29 5.53
C GLN A 105 3.74 -15.04 5.04
N PRO A 106 3.02 -14.00 4.61
CA PRO A 106 3.63 -12.80 4.06
C PRO A 106 4.34 -11.98 5.14
N SER A 107 5.43 -11.33 4.76
CA SER A 107 6.15 -10.37 5.60
C SER A 107 5.78 -8.93 5.27
N GLU A 108 5.98 -8.01 6.22
CA GLU A 108 5.83 -6.58 5.96
C GLU A 108 6.77 -6.11 4.83
N GLY A 109 6.26 -5.26 3.95
CA GLY A 109 6.95 -4.78 2.75
C GLY A 109 6.96 -5.79 1.59
N GLU A 110 6.54 -7.04 1.83
CA GLU A 110 6.48 -8.04 0.76
C GLU A 110 5.45 -7.66 -0.31
N LEU A 111 5.83 -7.83 -1.57
CA LEU A 111 4.92 -7.77 -2.70
C LEU A 111 4.23 -9.13 -2.86
N VAL A 112 2.92 -9.12 -2.73
CA VAL A 112 2.06 -10.29 -2.88
C VAL A 112 1.15 -10.12 -4.07
N GLN A 113 0.68 -11.23 -4.60
CA GLN A 113 -0.29 -11.27 -5.67
C GLN A 113 -1.65 -11.72 -5.12
N LEU A 114 -2.69 -11.01 -5.56
CA LEU A 114 -4.09 -11.40 -5.35
C LEU A 114 -4.75 -11.58 -6.72
N GLN A 115 -5.67 -12.53 -6.79
CA GLN A 115 -6.40 -12.84 -8.02
C GLN A 115 -7.85 -13.15 -7.72
N ASN A 116 -8.72 -12.84 -8.67
CA ASN A 116 -10.09 -13.34 -8.73
C ASN A 116 -10.51 -13.64 -10.18
N GLY A 117 -11.80 -13.89 -10.40
CA GLY A 117 -12.33 -14.21 -11.73
C GLY A 117 -12.34 -13.04 -12.72
N LEU A 118 -11.99 -11.82 -12.28
CA LEU A 118 -12.00 -10.61 -13.07
C LEU A 118 -10.59 -10.19 -13.47
N ASN A 119 -9.65 -10.21 -12.52
CA ASN A 119 -8.27 -9.82 -12.75
C ASN A 119 -7.29 -10.37 -11.69
N GLN A 120 -6.02 -10.03 -11.88
CA GLN A 120 -4.90 -10.35 -11.02
C GLN A 120 -4.08 -9.08 -10.83
N GLY A 121 -3.57 -8.84 -9.63
CA GLY A 121 -2.83 -7.61 -9.32
C GLY A 121 -1.85 -7.79 -8.18
N LEU A 122 -0.92 -6.84 -8.09
CA LEU A 122 0.09 -6.73 -7.07
C LEU A 122 -0.38 -5.86 -5.92
N PHE A 123 0.03 -6.27 -4.72
CA PHE A 123 -0.26 -5.61 -3.47
C PHE A 123 1.00 -5.59 -2.61
N ILE A 124 1.20 -4.54 -1.83
CA ILE A 124 2.27 -4.48 -0.82
C ILE A 124 1.71 -4.70 0.58
N VAL A 125 2.38 -5.52 1.38
CA VAL A 125 1.98 -5.83 2.76
C VAL A 125 2.39 -4.71 3.70
N LEU A 126 1.42 -4.11 4.40
CA LEU A 126 1.63 -3.00 5.34
C LEU A 126 1.79 -3.46 6.79
N GLU A 127 1.04 -4.50 7.15
CA GLU A 127 1.02 -5.12 8.47
C GLU A 127 0.71 -6.61 8.29
N ALA A 128 1.64 -7.48 8.71
CA ALA A 128 1.45 -8.92 8.71
C ALA A 128 0.84 -9.36 10.05
N GLY A 129 -0.37 -9.92 10.01
CA GLY A 129 -0.97 -10.64 11.15
C GLY A 129 -0.83 -12.15 11.00
N ASP A 130 -1.44 -12.93 11.89
CA ASP A 130 -1.26 -14.40 11.92
C ASP A 130 -1.98 -15.15 10.77
N ILE A 131 -3.15 -14.65 10.37
CA ILE A 131 -4.03 -15.30 9.37
C ILE A 131 -4.42 -14.36 8.22
N ALA A 132 -4.11 -13.07 8.36
CA ALA A 132 -4.50 -12.03 7.44
C ALA A 132 -3.58 -10.82 7.59
N SER A 133 -3.34 -10.14 6.48
CA SER A 133 -2.50 -8.94 6.43
C SER A 133 -3.26 -7.75 5.88
N LEU A 134 -2.93 -6.55 6.36
CA LEU A 134 -3.32 -5.32 5.69
C LEU A 134 -2.39 -5.12 4.50
N VAL A 135 -2.97 -4.96 3.31
CA VAL A 135 -2.23 -4.78 2.06
C VAL A 135 -2.73 -3.55 1.30
N SER A 136 -1.88 -2.94 0.48
CA SER A 136 -2.23 -1.78 -0.37
C SER A 136 -2.10 -2.13 -1.85
N CYS A 137 -3.06 -1.71 -2.67
CA CYS A 137 -3.11 -1.97 -4.10
C CYS A 137 -2.00 -1.23 -4.86
N VAL A 138 -1.22 -1.94 -5.67
CA VAL A 138 -0.13 -1.37 -6.48
C VAL A 138 -0.60 -1.04 -7.91
N GLU A 139 -1.76 -1.54 -8.33
CA GLU A 139 -2.27 -1.39 -9.70
C GLU A 139 -2.74 0.05 -9.98
N LEU A 140 -2.12 0.71 -10.99
CA LEU A 140 -2.46 2.09 -11.37
C LEU A 140 -3.89 2.23 -11.92
N GLU A 141 -4.36 1.22 -12.65
CA GLU A 141 -5.73 1.15 -13.18
C GLU A 141 -6.74 0.65 -12.13
N GLY A 142 -6.25 0.25 -10.95
CA GLY A 142 -7.03 -0.33 -9.88
C GLY A 142 -7.23 -1.85 -10.02
N PHE A 143 -7.89 -2.43 -9.02
CA PHE A 143 -8.17 -3.87 -8.93
C PHE A 143 -9.66 -4.11 -8.71
N MET A 144 -10.32 -4.87 -9.59
CA MET A 144 -11.76 -5.13 -9.50
C MET A 144 -12.03 -6.20 -8.46
N LEU A 145 -12.80 -5.87 -7.41
CA LEU A 145 -13.27 -6.84 -6.41
C LEU A 145 -14.56 -7.54 -6.85
N SER A 146 -15.41 -6.83 -7.61
CA SER A 146 -16.64 -7.33 -8.21
C SER A 146 -16.99 -6.50 -9.45
N SER A 147 -18.13 -6.75 -10.09
CA SER A 147 -18.62 -5.91 -11.20
C SER A 147 -18.93 -4.46 -10.83
N SER A 148 -19.07 -4.15 -9.54
CA SER A 148 -19.46 -2.82 -9.03
C SER A 148 -18.52 -2.25 -7.99
N LYS A 149 -17.43 -2.96 -7.65
CA LYS A 149 -16.46 -2.53 -6.63
C LYS A 149 -15.04 -2.75 -7.14
N SER A 150 -14.19 -1.77 -6.89
CA SER A 150 -12.76 -1.83 -7.17
C SER A 150 -11.96 -1.20 -6.04
N LEU A 151 -10.69 -1.55 -5.97
CA LEU A 151 -9.67 -0.88 -5.17
C LEU A 151 -8.89 0.05 -6.09
N SER A 152 -8.71 1.29 -5.66
CA SER A 152 -7.87 2.27 -6.36
C SER A 152 -6.40 2.07 -6.01
N TYR A 153 -5.51 2.69 -6.80
CA TYR A 153 -4.08 2.76 -6.47
C TYR A 153 -3.84 3.24 -5.03
N GLY A 154 -3.02 2.50 -4.27
CA GLY A 154 -2.70 2.76 -2.87
C GLY A 154 -3.81 2.41 -1.87
N GLU A 155 -4.99 1.99 -2.32
CA GLU A 155 -6.10 1.69 -1.42
C GLU A 155 -5.82 0.43 -0.59
N ALA A 156 -6.07 0.52 0.73
CA ALA A 156 -5.78 -0.55 1.66
C ALA A 156 -6.96 -1.49 1.87
N ILE A 157 -6.67 -2.79 2.01
CA ILE A 157 -7.63 -3.84 2.30
C ILE A 157 -6.97 -4.90 3.19
N LYS A 158 -7.69 -5.44 4.18
CA LYS A 158 -7.20 -6.59 4.96
C LYS A 158 -7.67 -7.87 4.30
N VAL A 159 -6.73 -8.78 3.99
CA VAL A 159 -7.00 -10.01 3.22
C VAL A 159 -6.43 -11.22 3.94
N MET A 160 -7.17 -12.32 3.92
CA MET A 160 -6.71 -13.61 4.47
C MET A 160 -5.50 -14.13 3.69
N HIS A 161 -4.55 -14.75 4.38
CA HIS A 161 -3.31 -15.24 3.77
C HIS A 161 -3.51 -16.34 2.72
N ASP A 162 -4.53 -17.19 2.91
CA ASP A 162 -4.92 -18.26 1.98
C ASP A 162 -5.49 -17.74 0.63
N ARG A 163 -5.43 -16.43 0.41
CA ARG A 163 -5.75 -15.73 -0.85
C ARG A 163 -4.52 -15.12 -1.52
N MET A 164 -3.38 -15.13 -0.85
CA MET A 164 -2.14 -14.51 -1.30
C MET A 164 -1.19 -15.56 -1.88
N SER A 165 -0.44 -15.13 -2.89
CA SER A 165 0.74 -15.85 -3.39
C SER A 165 1.92 -14.91 -3.51
N THR A 166 3.13 -15.45 -3.51
CA THR A 166 4.34 -14.69 -3.81
C THR A 166 4.18 -13.96 -5.14
N ALA A 167 4.45 -12.66 -5.20
CA ALA A 167 4.64 -12.02 -6.47
C ALA A 167 5.83 -12.70 -7.15
N ALA A 168 5.60 -13.38 -8.27
CA ALA A 168 6.71 -13.87 -9.07
C ALA A 168 7.63 -12.68 -9.29
N ARG A 169 8.90 -12.78 -8.87
CA ARG A 169 9.90 -11.75 -9.15
C ARG A 169 9.72 -11.38 -10.60
N MET A 170 9.58 -10.09 -10.91
CA MET A 170 9.68 -9.59 -12.28
C MET A 170 11.13 -9.83 -12.74
N ASN A 171 11.51 -11.09 -12.92
CA ASN A 171 12.64 -11.49 -13.71
C ASN A 171 12.21 -11.10 -15.13
N THR A 172 12.65 -9.94 -15.56
CA THR A 172 12.94 -9.71 -16.97
C THR A 172 13.87 -10.84 -17.41
N LEU A 173 13.28 -11.91 -17.94
CA LEU A 173 13.95 -12.78 -18.88
C LEU A 173 14.28 -11.89 -20.07
N MET A 174 15.43 -11.22 -20.03
CA MET A 174 16.09 -10.84 -21.27
C MET A 174 16.32 -12.16 -22.01
N PRO A 175 15.76 -12.35 -23.23
CA PRO A 175 16.28 -13.41 -24.06
C PRO A 175 17.75 -13.05 -24.29
N MET A 176 18.66 -13.89 -23.78
CA MET A 176 20.05 -13.83 -24.20
C MET A 176 20.03 -13.91 -25.72
N ALA A 177 20.38 -12.81 -26.37
CA ALA A 177 20.64 -12.83 -27.80
C ALA A 177 21.78 -13.82 -28.01
N LEU A 178 21.46 -14.98 -28.60
CA LEU A 178 22.47 -15.87 -29.15
C LEU A 178 23.19 -15.09 -30.24
N VAL A 179 24.44 -14.73 -29.96
CA VAL A 179 25.37 -14.27 -30.99
C VAL A 179 25.79 -15.51 -31.77
N GLY A 180 25.25 -15.63 -32.99
CA GLY A 180 25.78 -16.47 -34.06
C GLY A 180 26.58 -15.63 -35.03
#